data_AF-A0A2H3E4I8-F1
#
_entry.id   AF-A0A2H3E4I8-F1
#
_cell.length_a   1.000
_cell.length_b   1.000
_cell.length_c   1.000
_cell.angle_alpha   90.00
_cell.angle_beta   90.00
_cell.angle_gamma   90.00
#
_symmetry.space_group_name_H-M   'P 1'
#
loop_
_entity.id
_entity.type
_entity.pdbx_description
1 polymer ?
#
loop_
_entity_poly.entity_id
_entity_poly.type
_entity_poly.pdbx_seq_one_letter_code
_entity_poly.pdbx_strand_id
1 'polypeptide(L)' 'MSLGITNQRLGALPLVIGMPVMITHNFDVKLGVVNGAVGKLKSVRYTVDDEG' A
#
# COMPACT_ATOMS: atom_id res chain seq x y z
N MET A 1 16.48 -11.00 -6.84
CA MET A 1 15.43 -10.19 -6.19
C MET A 1 14.86 -9.25 -7.22
N SER A 2 13.67 -9.51 -7.74
CA SER A 2 12.98 -8.56 -8.63
C SER A 2 12.13 -7.65 -7.73
N LEU A 3 12.48 -6.37 -7.67
CA LEU A 3 11.61 -5.33 -7.13
C LEU A 3 10.51 -5.12 -8.18
N GLY A 4 9.28 -5.50 -7.85
CA GLY A 4 8.13 -5.35 -8.73
C GLY A 4 7.90 -3.88 -9.07
N ILE A 5 8.39 -3.45 -10.22
CA ILE A 5 8.11 -2.14 -10.79
C ILE A 5 6.64 -2.16 -11.20
N THR A 6 5.75 -1.64 -10.36
CA THR A 6 4.37 -1.40 -10.73
C THR A 6 4.33 -0.13 -11.58
N ASN A 7 4.38 -0.30 -12.92
CA ASN A 7 3.98 0.74 -13.86
C ASN A 7 2.61 1.25 -13.44
N GLN A 8 2.52 2.49 -12.94
CA GLN A 8 1.35 3.07 -12.28
C GLN A 8 0.16 3.23 -13.25
N ARG A 9 -0.48 2.11 -13.56
CA ARG A 9 -1.90 1.92 -13.73
C ARG A 9 -2.21 0.72 -12.86
N LEU A 10 -2.23 0.93 -11.55
CA LEU A 10 -2.66 -0.11 -10.62
C LEU A 10 -4.12 -0.38 -10.98
N GLY A 11 -4.39 -1.48 -11.68
CA GLY A 11 -5.72 -2.07 -11.65
C GLY A 11 -6.05 -2.51 -10.22
N ALA A 12 -6.71 -3.65 -10.05
CA ALA A 12 -6.86 -4.22 -8.71
C ALA A 12 -5.47 -4.55 -8.13
N LEU A 13 -5.11 -3.97 -6.98
CA LEU A 13 -3.93 -4.37 -6.22
C LEU A 13 -4.31 -5.59 -5.36
N PRO A 14 -3.81 -6.80 -5.67
CA PRO A 14 -4.13 -7.98 -4.86
C PRO A 14 -3.45 -7.83 -3.49
N LEU A 15 -4.27 -7.59 -2.47
CA LEU A 15 -3.83 -7.42 -1.08
C LEU A 15 -4.32 -8.61 -0.24
N VAL A 16 -3.40 -9.21 0.52
CA VAL A 16 -3.68 -10.32 1.43
C VAL A 16 -3.18 -9.96 2.82
N ILE A 17 -3.97 -10.28 3.85
CA ILE A 17 -3.55 -10.06 5.24
C ILE A 17 -2.25 -10.79 5.52
N GLY A 18 -1.29 -10.10 6.16
CA GLY A 18 0.06 -10.59 6.42
C GLY A 18 1.07 -10.28 5.31
N MET A 19 0.62 -9.82 4.13
CA MET A 19 1.49 -9.48 3.01
C MET A 19 2.44 -8.32 3.38
N PRO A 20 3.74 -8.41 3.03
CA PRO A 20 4.65 -7.29 3.19
C PRO A 20 4.25 -6.17 2.22
N VAL A 21 4.17 -4.95 2.75
CA VAL A 21 3.81 -3.75 2.00
C VAL A 21 4.82 -2.64 2.26
N MET A 22 4.89 -1.68 1.34
CA MET A 22 5.75 -0.51 1.41
C MET A 22 4.93 0.76 1.23
N ILE A 23 5.21 1.75 2.07
CA ILE A 23 4.66 3.09 1.92
C ILE A 23 5.41 3.80 0.79
N THR A 24 4.68 4.38 -0.17
CA THR A 24 5.28 5.03 -1.35
C THR A 24 5.31 6.56 -1.28
N HIS A 25 4.75 7.15 -0.23
CA HIS A 25 4.67 8.60 -0.03
C HIS A 25 4.79 8.95 1.45
N ASN A 26 5.30 10.15 1.76
CA ASN A 26 5.38 10.59 3.15
C ASN A 26 3.98 10.87 3.69
N PHE A 27 3.65 10.28 4.83
CA PHE A 27 2.36 10.46 5.50
C PHE A 27 2.55 11.19 6.83
N ASP A 28 3.40 10.67 7.70
CA ASP A 28 3.76 11.31 8.97
C ASP A 28 5.25 11.14 9.23
N VAL A 29 6.01 12.18 8.89
CA VAL A 29 7.47 12.19 9.03
C VAL A 29 7.89 12.15 10.51
N LYS A 30 7.12 12.76 11.41
CA LYS A 30 7.47 12.81 12.84
C LYS A 30 7.32 11.45 13.49
N LEU A 31 6.31 10.68 13.09
CA LEU A 31 6.06 9.32 13.56
C LEU A 31 6.78 8.24 12.72
N GLY A 32 7.55 8.63 11.70
CA GLY A 32 8.34 7.71 10.88
C GLY A 32 7.55 6.97 9.78
N VAL A 33 6.33 7.39 9.48
CA VAL A 33 5.54 6.87 8.35
C VAL A 33 5.95 7.62 7.09
N VAL A 34 7.08 7.20 6.52
CA VAL A 34 7.76 7.85 5.39
C VAL A 34 7.81 6.94 4.16
N ASN A 35 8.09 7.49 3.00
CA ASN A 35 8.36 6.73 1.78
C ASN A 35 9.49 5.69 2.03
N GLY A 36 9.26 4.44 1.64
CA GLY A 36 10.15 3.32 1.88
C GLY A 36 9.92 2.58 3.19
N ALA A 37 9.06 3.09 4.09
CA ALA A 37 8.69 2.37 5.30
C ALA A 37 8.01 1.04 4.93
N VAL A 38 8.45 -0.05 5.57
CA VAL A 38 7.94 -1.41 5.33
C VAL A 38 7.11 -1.91 6.50
N GLY A 39 6.07 -2.70 6.19
CA GLY A 39 5.19 -3.28 7.20
C GLY A 39 4.47 -4.51 6.69
N LYS A 40 3.53 -5.02 7.49
CA LYS A 40 2.62 -6.10 7.10
C LYS A 40 1.19 -5.58 7.04
N LEU A 41 0.45 -5.94 5.99
CA LEU A 41 -0.96 -5.61 5.87
C LEU A 41 -1.76 -6.30 6.99
N LYS A 42 -2.40 -5.54 7.87
CA LYS A 42 -3.21 -6.09 8.96
C LYS A 42 -4.70 -6.20 8.64
N SER A 43 -5.24 -5.25 7.90
CA SER A 43 -6.66 -5.18 7.53
C SER A 43 -6.85 -4.27 6.32
N VAL A 44 -7.88 -4.54 5.51
CA VAL A 44 -8.35 -3.63 4.46
C VAL A 44 -9.72 -3.10 4.87
N ARG A 45 -9.91 -1.79 4.80
CA ARG A 45 -11.20 -1.13 4.98
C ARG A 45 -11.42 -0.21 3.79
N TYR A 46 -12.55 -0.38 3.13
CA TYR A 46 -12.94 0.45 1.99
C TYR A 46 -14.44 0.74 2.08
N THR A 47 -14.84 1.82 1.42
CA THR A 47 -16.23 2.16 1.14
C THR A 47 -16.35 2.24 -0.36
N VAL A 48 -17.48 1.79 -0.89
CA VAL A 48 -17.82 1.87 -2.31
C VAL A 48 -18.78 3.04 -2.45
N ASP A 49 -18.55 3.90 -3.44
CA ASP A 49 -19.52 4.95 -3.79
C ASP A 49 -20.52 4.41 -4.82
N ASP A 50 -21.35 5.30 -5.39
CA ASP A 50 -22.39 4.90 -6.34
C ASP A 50 -21.81 4.35 -7.67
N GLU A 51 -20.52 4.55 -7.93
CA GLU A 51 -19.84 4.16 -9.17
C GLU A 51 -18.99 2.87 -9.05
N GLY A 52 -18.79 2.35 -7.83
CA GLY A 52 -18.03 1.11 -7.60
C GLY A 52 -16.59 1.33 -7.16
#